data_AF-A0A834BBK0-F1
#
_entry.id   AF-A0A834BBK0-F1
#
_cell.length_a   1.000
_cell.length_b   1.000
_cell.length_c   1.000
_cell.angle_alpha   90.00
_cell.angle_beta   90.00
_cell.angle_gamma   90.00
#
_symmetry.space_group_name_H-M   'P 1'
#
loop_
_entity.id
_entity.type
_entity.pdbx_description
1 polymer ?
#
loop_
_entity_poly.entity_id
_entity_poly.type
_entity_poly.pdbx_seq_one_letter_code
_entity_poly.pdbx_strand_id
1 'polypeptide(L)'
;MEASAESGNLAGVRHIILILSGKGGVGKSTISTELALALRHMGKKVGILDVDLCGPSIPRMLRAQGRAVHQCDGGWVPVFVDQEQSVSLMSVGFLLEKPDEAVVWRGPKKNALIKQFVSDVAWGQLDYLVVDTPPGTSDEHMAALDALRPYSPLGAVVVTTPQAVSVGDVRRELTFCRKTGLRVIGIVENMSGFVCPHCTGRR
;
A
#
# COMPACT_ATOMS: atom_id res chain seq x y z
N MET A 1 2.37 24.05 -17.28
CA MET A 1 3.57 23.27 -17.65
C MET A 1 3.28 21.85 -17.20
N GLU A 2 2.74 21.02 -18.10
CA GLU A 2 2.45 19.61 -17.79
C GLU A 2 3.77 18.90 -17.51
N ALA A 3 3.90 18.31 -16.32
CA ALA A 3 5.03 17.47 -16.00
C ALA A 3 4.98 16.24 -16.91
N SER A 4 5.95 16.10 -17.81
CA SER A 4 6.14 14.89 -18.60
C SER A 4 6.32 13.71 -17.66
N ALA A 5 5.46 12.71 -17.74
CA ALA A 5 5.59 11.49 -16.94
C ALA A 5 6.94 10.82 -17.22
N GLU A 6 7.71 10.55 -16.16
CA GLU A 6 8.98 9.83 -16.26
C GLU A 6 8.76 8.46 -16.91
N SER A 7 9.65 8.09 -17.83
CA SER A 7 9.70 6.76 -18.44
C SER A 7 10.23 5.74 -17.41
N GLY A 8 9.37 5.34 -16.49
CA GLY A 8 9.64 4.31 -15.48
C GLY A 8 8.61 3.19 -15.52
N ASN A 9 8.84 2.13 -14.75
CA ASN A 9 7.96 0.95 -14.74
C ASN A 9 6.54 1.22 -14.21
N LEU A 10 6.26 2.42 -13.69
CA LEU A 10 4.92 2.90 -13.35
C LEU A 10 4.22 3.68 -14.46
N ALA A 11 4.84 3.90 -15.63
CA ALA A 11 4.23 4.66 -16.72
C ALA A 11 2.92 4.03 -17.26
N GLY A 12 2.73 2.72 -17.09
CA GLY A 12 1.50 2.01 -17.45
C GLY A 12 0.41 2.02 -16.37
N VAL A 13 0.62 2.71 -15.25
CA VAL A 13 -0.34 2.80 -14.13
C VAL A 13 -1.15 4.08 -14.24
N ARG A 14 -2.48 3.96 -14.37
CA ARG A 14 -3.37 5.14 -14.56
C ARG A 14 -3.60 5.94 -13.28
N HIS A 15 -3.76 5.25 -12.15
CA HIS A 15 -4.04 5.89 -10.86
C HIS A 15 -3.24 5.24 -9.74
N ILE A 16 -2.56 6.06 -8.94
CA ILE A 16 -1.84 5.61 -7.74
C ILE A 16 -2.55 6.15 -6.51
N ILE A 17 -2.94 5.28 -5.58
CA ILE A 17 -3.62 5.62 -4.33
C ILE A 17 -2.74 5.15 -3.17
N LEU A 18 -2.39 6.08 -2.27
CA LEU A 18 -1.64 5.76 -1.06
C LEU A 18 -2.61 5.49 0.10
N ILE A 19 -2.35 4.44 0.88
CA ILE A 19 -3.12 4.12 2.08
C ILE A 19 -2.26 4.41 3.30
N LEU A 20 -2.66 5.41 4.07
CA LEU A 20 -1.88 5.96 5.19
C LEU A 20 -2.54 5.63 6.52
N SER A 21 -1.77 5.66 7.60
CA SER A 21 -2.31 5.56 8.97
C SER A 21 -1.37 6.22 9.96
N GLY A 22 -1.90 6.95 10.95
CA GLY A 22 -1.06 7.60 11.96
C GLY A 22 -0.35 6.64 12.94
N LYS A 23 -0.79 5.39 13.03
CA LYS A 23 -0.16 4.34 13.85
C LYS A 23 -0.45 2.93 13.33
N GLY A 24 0.34 1.96 13.78
CA GLY A 24 0.09 0.54 13.52
C GLY A 24 -1.18 0.03 14.19
N GLY A 25 -1.74 -1.06 13.67
CA GLY A 25 -2.88 -1.77 14.26
C GLY A 25 -4.27 -1.22 13.92
N VAL A 26 -4.38 -0.13 13.14
CA VAL A 26 -5.69 0.42 12.72
C VAL A 26 -6.36 -0.36 11.58
N GLY A 27 -5.70 -1.39 11.05
CA GLY A 27 -6.18 -2.18 9.91
C GLY A 27 -5.90 -1.57 8.54
N LYS A 28 -4.87 -0.72 8.43
CA LYS A 28 -4.40 -0.12 7.16
C LYS A 28 -4.29 -1.13 6.02
N SER A 29 -3.50 -2.20 6.19
CA SER A 29 -3.28 -3.23 5.16
C SER A 29 -4.55 -4.02 4.81
N THR A 30 -5.49 -4.16 5.75
CA THR A 30 -6.81 -4.73 5.47
C THR A 30 -7.58 -3.82 4.52
N ILE A 31 -7.64 -2.51 4.81
CA ILE A 31 -8.29 -1.54 3.91
C ILE A 31 -7.59 -1.47 2.54
N SER A 32 -6.25 -1.53 2.50
CA SER A 32 -5.48 -1.61 1.25
C SER A 32 -5.91 -2.82 0.41
N THR A 33 -6.05 -3.98 1.05
CA THR A 33 -6.46 -5.23 0.40
C THR A 33 -7.91 -5.17 -0.07
N GLU A 34 -8.85 -4.76 0.79
CA GLU A 34 -10.27 -4.66 0.46
C GLU A 34 -10.54 -3.63 -0.65
N LEU A 35 -9.83 -2.50 -0.66
CA LEU A 35 -9.93 -1.52 -1.74
C LEU A 35 -9.50 -2.14 -3.07
N ALA A 36 -8.38 -2.87 -3.09
CA ALA A 36 -7.90 -3.52 -4.30
C ALA A 36 -8.89 -4.59 -4.82
N LEU A 37 -9.46 -5.39 -3.92
CA LEU A 37 -10.47 -6.41 -4.26
C LEU A 37 -11.78 -5.78 -4.75
N ALA A 38 -12.21 -4.66 -4.16
CA ALA A 38 -13.38 -3.92 -4.62
C ALA A 38 -13.19 -3.35 -6.03
N LEU A 39 -12.03 -2.75 -6.30
CA LEU A 39 -11.66 -2.26 -7.64
C LEU A 39 -11.61 -3.40 -8.66
N ARG A 40 -11.04 -4.55 -8.29
CA ARG A 40 -11.07 -5.78 -9.11
C ARG A 40 -12.50 -6.22 -9.41
N HIS A 41 -13.38 -6.23 -8.40
CA HIS A 41 -14.79 -6.60 -8.57
C HIS A 41 -15.53 -5.65 -9.54
N MET A 42 -15.07 -4.40 -9.65
CA MET A 42 -15.53 -3.43 -10.66
C MET A 42 -14.87 -3.62 -12.04
N GLY A 43 -14.15 -4.72 -12.26
CA GLY A 43 -13.50 -5.05 -13.53
C GLY A 43 -12.19 -4.31 -13.79
N LYS A 44 -11.54 -3.77 -12.76
CA LYS A 44 -10.27 -3.03 -12.89
C LYS A 44 -9.07 -3.95 -12.74
N LYS A 45 -7.97 -3.65 -13.45
CA LYS A 45 -6.65 -4.24 -13.20
C LYS A 45 -5.94 -3.49 -12.07
N VAL A 46 -5.54 -4.20 -11.03
CA VAL A 46 -5.06 -3.60 -9.78
C VAL A 46 -3.71 -4.17 -9.37
N GLY A 47 -2.77 -3.29 -9.07
CA GLY A 47 -1.54 -3.63 -8.35
C GLY A 47 -1.66 -3.27 -6.88
N ILE A 48 -1.02 -4.05 -6.02
CA ILE A 48 -0.84 -3.74 -4.60
C ILE A 48 0.67 -3.70 -4.32
N LEU A 49 1.16 -2.56 -3.87
CA LEU A 49 2.52 -2.38 -3.41
C LEU A 49 2.54 -2.29 -1.89
N ASP A 50 3.02 -3.35 -1.24
CA ASP A 50 3.19 -3.45 0.20
C ASP A 50 4.62 -3.05 0.59
N VAL A 51 4.76 -1.83 1.08
CA VAL A 51 6.01 -1.25 1.58
C VAL A 51 6.02 -1.13 3.10
N ASP A 52 5.10 -1.81 3.81
CA ASP A 52 5.11 -1.89 5.27
C ASP A 52 6.13 -2.94 5.74
N LEU A 53 7.40 -2.53 5.76
CA LEU A 53 8.53 -3.43 5.94
C LEU A 53 8.60 -4.14 7.30
N CYS A 54 7.91 -3.61 8.31
CA CYS A 54 7.97 -4.11 9.69
C CYS A 54 6.95 -5.22 9.98
N GLY A 55 5.95 -5.41 9.11
CA GLY A 55 4.88 -6.37 9.32
C GLY A 55 4.06 -6.62 8.07
N PRO A 56 4.66 -7.14 6.98
CA PRO A 56 3.97 -7.37 5.72
C PRO A 56 2.82 -8.36 5.94
N SER A 57 1.58 -7.88 5.80
CA SER A 57 0.39 -8.68 6.11
C SER A 57 -0.42 -9.06 4.88
N ILE A 58 -0.23 -8.33 3.78
CA ILE A 58 -0.99 -8.51 2.54
C ILE A 58 -0.74 -9.88 1.88
N PRO A 59 0.51 -10.40 1.79
CA PRO A 59 0.74 -11.76 1.26
C PRO A 59 -0.08 -12.83 1.98
N ARG A 60 -0.25 -12.70 3.31
CA ARG A 60 -1.06 -13.63 4.11
C ARG A 60 -2.55 -13.45 3.84
N MET A 61 -3.04 -12.21 3.79
CA MET A 61 -4.45 -11.91 3.52
C MET A 61 -4.90 -12.47 2.17
N LEU A 62 -4.03 -12.40 1.16
CA LEU A 62 -4.30 -12.89 -0.20
C LEU A 62 -3.86 -14.34 -0.44
N ARG A 63 -3.49 -15.09 0.61
CA ARG A 63 -3.00 -16.48 0.50
C ARG A 63 -1.86 -16.66 -0.52
N ALA A 64 -1.00 -15.65 -0.62
CA ALA A 64 0.14 -15.59 -1.53
C ALA A 64 1.48 -15.87 -0.83
N GLN A 65 1.48 -16.22 0.46
CA GLN A 65 2.70 -16.62 1.18
C GLN A 65 3.41 -17.80 0.50
N GLY A 66 4.74 -17.83 0.57
CA GLY A 66 5.56 -18.88 -0.04
C GLY A 66 5.72 -18.76 -1.56
N ARG A 67 5.09 -17.76 -2.19
CA ARG A 67 5.35 -17.43 -3.60
C ARG A 67 6.63 -16.61 -3.70
N ALA A 68 7.38 -16.87 -4.77
CA ALA A 68 8.61 -16.15 -5.06
C ALA A 68 8.35 -15.04 -6.07
N VAL A 69 9.09 -13.95 -5.92
CA VAL A 69 9.23 -12.95 -6.98
C VAL A 69 10.28 -13.43 -7.96
N HIS A 70 9.99 -13.30 -9.24
CA HIS A 70 10.92 -13.64 -10.32
C HIS A 70 11.49 -12.36 -10.94
N GLN A 71 12.70 -12.45 -11.49
CA GLN A 71 13.27 -11.39 -12.31
C GLN A 71 13.15 -11.75 -13.80
N CYS A 72 12.86 -10.74 -14.62
CA CYS A 72 12.95 -10.78 -16.08
C CYS A 72 13.66 -9.53 -16.58
N ASP A 73 13.82 -9.38 -17.89
CA ASP A 73 14.47 -8.21 -18.51
C ASP A 73 13.77 -6.88 -18.16
N GLY A 74 12.47 -6.92 -17.86
CA GLY A 74 11.68 -5.77 -17.43
C GLY A 74 11.76 -5.47 -15.92
N GLY A 75 12.49 -6.28 -15.16
CA GLY A 75 12.64 -6.17 -13.72
C GLY A 75 11.89 -7.24 -12.94
N TRP A 76 11.32 -6.88 -11.79
CA TRP A 76 10.70 -7.79 -10.84
C TRP A 76 9.27 -8.07 -11.27
N VAL A 77 8.96 -9.33 -11.54
CA VAL A 77 7.61 -9.77 -11.90
C VAL A 77 6.77 -9.83 -10.63
N PRO A 78 5.69 -9.03 -10.51
CA PRO A 78 4.83 -9.07 -9.34
C PRO A 78 4.07 -10.40 -9.26
N VAL A 79 3.67 -10.76 -8.05
CA VAL A 79 2.93 -11.99 -7.77
C VAL A 79 1.46 -11.79 -8.13
N PHE A 80 0.98 -12.46 -9.17
CA PHE A 80 -0.45 -12.42 -9.56
C PHE A 80 -1.29 -13.32 -8.65
N VAL A 81 -2.24 -12.76 -7.89
CA VAL A 81 -3.00 -13.49 -6.86
C VAL A 81 -4.28 -14.16 -7.38
N ASP A 82 -4.62 -13.97 -8.66
CA ASP A 82 -5.74 -14.62 -9.33
C ASP A 82 -5.34 -15.18 -10.71
N GLN A 83 -6.21 -16.03 -11.27
CA GLN A 83 -5.95 -16.71 -12.55
C GLN A 83 -6.05 -15.76 -13.73
N GLU A 84 -6.93 -14.76 -13.63
CA GLU A 84 -7.17 -13.73 -14.63
C GLU A 84 -6.05 -12.68 -14.69
N GLN A 85 -5.06 -12.76 -13.78
CA GLN A 85 -3.97 -11.81 -13.66
C GLN A 85 -4.47 -10.36 -13.51
N SER A 86 -5.60 -10.19 -12.81
CA SER A 86 -6.24 -8.91 -12.60
C SER A 86 -5.78 -8.23 -11.31
N VAL A 87 -5.22 -9.00 -10.37
CA VAL A 87 -4.59 -8.47 -9.16
C VAL A 87 -3.15 -8.94 -9.06
N SER A 88 -2.22 -8.00 -9.01
CA SER A 88 -0.78 -8.24 -8.82
C SER A 88 -0.29 -7.65 -7.51
N LEU A 89 0.65 -8.31 -6.86
CA LEU A 89 1.17 -7.95 -5.54
C LEU A 89 2.69 -7.91 -5.57
N MET A 90 3.28 -6.82 -5.05
CA MET A 90 4.66 -6.77 -4.63
C MET A 90 4.73 -6.48 -3.14
N SER A 91 5.46 -7.29 -2.39
CA SER A 91 5.62 -7.13 -0.94
C SER A 91 7.03 -7.54 -0.54
N VAL A 92 7.57 -6.87 0.48
CA VAL A 92 8.81 -7.34 1.12
C VAL A 92 8.67 -8.75 1.67
N GLY A 93 7.45 -9.19 1.99
CA GLY A 93 7.20 -10.54 2.53
C GLY A 93 7.63 -11.66 1.58
N PHE A 94 7.81 -11.39 0.29
CA PHE A 94 8.35 -12.36 -0.67
C PHE A 94 9.88 -12.47 -0.66
N LEU A 95 10.57 -11.54 0.01
CA LEU A 95 12.03 -11.45 0.09
C LEU A 95 12.58 -11.94 1.42
N LEU A 96 11.69 -12.33 2.34
CA LEU A 96 12.07 -12.93 3.61
C LEU A 96 12.22 -14.43 3.42
N GLU A 97 13.26 -15.01 4.02
CA GLU A 97 13.49 -16.46 3.97
C GLU A 97 12.38 -17.21 4.72
N LYS A 98 11.87 -16.61 5.80
CA LYS A 98 10.77 -17.16 6.61
C LYS A 98 9.66 -16.11 6.80
N PRO A 99 8.38 -16.51 6.73
CA PRO A 99 7.24 -15.59 6.89
C PRO A 99 7.20 -14.80 8.20
N ASP A 100 7.72 -15.38 9.29
CA ASP A 100 7.71 -14.78 10.63
C ASP A 100 9.07 -14.16 11.02
N GLU A 101 9.98 -14.02 10.06
CA GLU A 101 11.27 -13.40 10.32
C GLU A 101 11.12 -11.89 10.54
N ALA A 102 11.62 -11.41 11.68
CA ALA A 102 11.64 -9.99 11.95
C ALA A 102 12.59 -9.28 10.98
N VAL A 103 12.09 -8.27 10.28
CA VAL A 103 12.89 -7.47 9.33
C VAL A 103 13.78 -6.50 10.09
N VAL A 104 14.97 -6.94 10.48
CA VAL A 104 15.98 -6.11 11.17
C VAL A 104 16.94 -5.49 10.14
N TRP A 105 16.40 -4.64 9.26
CA TRP A 105 17.20 -3.91 8.27
C TRP A 105 17.44 -2.47 8.69
N ARG A 106 18.63 -1.94 8.38
CA ARG A 106 18.96 -0.53 8.59
C ARG A 106 18.16 0.36 7.63
N GLY A 107 17.83 1.57 8.07
CA GLY A 107 17.05 2.57 7.31
C GLY A 107 17.48 2.76 5.85
N PRO A 108 18.78 2.91 5.53
CA PRO A 108 19.22 3.06 4.15
C PRO A 108 18.86 1.87 3.25
N LYS A 109 18.96 0.64 3.76
CA LYS A 109 18.59 -0.58 3.02
C LYS A 109 17.08 -0.63 2.77
N LYS A 110 16.29 -0.27 3.77
CA LYS A 110 14.83 -0.16 3.65
C LYS A 110 14.43 0.87 2.58
N ASN A 111 15.02 2.07 2.63
CA ASN A 111 14.72 3.15 1.68
C ASN A 111 15.14 2.79 0.25
N ALA A 112 16.28 2.11 0.08
CA ALA A 112 16.71 1.61 -1.22
C ALA A 112 15.71 0.59 -1.78
N LEU A 113 15.23 -0.35 -0.96
CA LEU A 113 14.24 -1.33 -1.39
C LEU A 113 12.91 -0.69 -1.80
N ILE A 114 12.43 0.30 -1.05
CA ILE A 114 11.20 1.03 -1.40
C ILE A 114 11.35 1.70 -2.77
N LYS A 115 12.48 2.38 -3.01
CA LYS A 115 12.78 2.98 -4.32
C LYS A 115 12.83 1.91 -5.41
N GLN A 116 13.45 0.78 -5.13
CA GLN A 116 13.56 -0.34 -6.05
C GLN A 116 12.19 -0.92 -6.41
N PHE A 117 11.26 -1.04 -5.46
CA PHE A 117 9.89 -1.49 -5.76
C PHE A 117 9.12 -0.52 -6.67
N VAL A 118 9.40 0.78 -6.56
CA VAL A 118 8.81 1.79 -7.44
C VAL A 118 9.45 1.77 -8.82
N SER A 119 10.76 1.60 -8.93
CA SER A 119 11.49 1.68 -10.19
C SER A 119 11.55 0.38 -10.98
N ASP A 120 11.66 -0.77 -10.31
CA ASP A 120 12.08 -2.03 -10.94
C ASP A 120 10.96 -3.07 -11.05
N VAL A 121 9.77 -2.83 -10.49
CA VAL A 121 8.67 -3.81 -10.57
C VAL A 121 7.93 -3.63 -11.88
N ALA A 122 7.89 -4.70 -12.68
CA ALA A 122 7.24 -4.73 -13.98
C ALA A 122 5.70 -4.82 -13.84
N TRP A 123 5.07 -3.72 -13.44
CA TRP A 123 3.62 -3.65 -13.20
C TRP A 123 2.77 -3.83 -14.47
N GLY A 124 3.33 -3.51 -15.64
CA GLY A 124 2.60 -3.54 -16.90
C GLY A 124 1.51 -2.47 -16.96
N GLN A 125 0.31 -2.85 -17.40
CA GLN A 125 -0.84 -1.94 -17.54
C GLN A 125 -1.82 -2.15 -16.39
N LEU A 126 -1.98 -1.12 -15.54
CA LEU A 126 -2.87 -1.13 -14.39
C LEU A 126 -3.84 0.05 -14.44
N ASP A 127 -5.09 -0.18 -14.05
CA ASP A 127 -6.03 0.90 -13.79
C ASP A 127 -5.71 1.57 -12.45
N TYR A 128 -5.32 0.79 -11.44
CA TYR A 128 -4.99 1.28 -10.10
C TYR A 128 -3.77 0.58 -9.52
N LEU A 129 -2.92 1.35 -8.83
CA LEU A 129 -1.91 0.86 -7.91
C LEU A 129 -2.27 1.33 -6.50
N VAL A 130 -2.55 0.40 -5.60
CA VAL A 130 -2.79 0.66 -4.18
C VAL A 130 -1.46 0.48 -3.43
N VAL A 131 -0.99 1.53 -2.77
CA VAL A 131 0.28 1.51 -2.03
C VAL A 131 0.00 1.47 -0.53
N ASP A 132 0.32 0.36 0.12
CA ASP A 132 0.22 0.20 1.57
C ASP A 132 1.50 0.75 2.23
N THR A 133 1.43 1.97 2.77
CA THR A 133 2.61 2.65 3.32
C THR A 133 2.95 2.16 4.73
N PRO A 134 4.18 2.36 5.24
CA PRO A 134 4.44 2.23 6.67
C PRO A 134 3.52 3.12 7.52
N PRO A 135 3.24 2.75 8.79
CA PRO A 135 2.46 3.58 9.69
C PRO A 135 3.25 4.78 10.22
N GLY A 136 2.54 5.86 10.56
CA GLY A 136 3.08 7.09 11.12
C GLY A 136 3.86 7.90 10.09
N THR A 137 4.67 8.86 10.55
CA THR A 137 5.47 9.75 9.70
C THR A 137 6.95 9.36 9.71
N SER A 138 7.26 8.09 9.46
CA SER A 138 8.65 7.58 9.49
C SER A 138 9.44 7.96 8.23
N ASP A 139 10.76 7.77 8.28
CA ASP A 139 11.63 7.95 7.12
C ASP A 139 11.24 7.04 5.95
N GLU A 140 10.73 5.83 6.23
CA GLU A 140 10.25 4.90 5.20
C GLU A 140 8.99 5.43 4.51
N HIS A 141 8.10 6.10 5.25
CA HIS A 141 6.94 6.77 4.68
C HIS A 141 7.37 7.88 3.71
N MET A 142 8.30 8.75 4.14
CA MET A 142 8.84 9.80 3.28
C MET A 142 9.53 9.23 2.04
N ALA A 143 10.30 8.14 2.18
CA ALA A 143 10.95 7.49 1.05
C ALA A 143 9.95 6.96 0.01
N ALA A 144 8.84 6.36 0.46
CA ALA A 144 7.76 5.90 -0.43
C ALA A 144 7.10 7.07 -1.17
N LEU A 145 6.79 8.15 -0.45
CA LEU A 145 6.18 9.33 -1.05
C LEU A 145 7.12 10.00 -2.06
N ASP A 146 8.39 10.20 -1.70
CA ASP A 146 9.39 10.82 -2.58
C ASP A 146 9.61 9.99 -3.85
N ALA A 147 9.62 8.66 -3.74
CA ALA A 147 9.75 7.77 -4.90
C ALA A 147 8.51 7.82 -5.82
N LEU A 148 7.31 8.01 -5.26
CA LEU A 148 6.06 8.03 -6.02
C LEU A 148 5.69 9.40 -6.58
N ARG A 149 6.25 10.50 -6.04
CA ARG A 149 5.98 11.89 -6.47
C ARG A 149 6.10 12.13 -7.98
N PRO A 150 7.12 11.61 -8.70
CA PRO A 150 7.24 11.82 -10.15
C PRO A 150 6.05 11.29 -10.95
N TYR A 151 5.31 10.33 -10.40
CA TYR A 151 4.16 9.69 -11.05
C TYR A 151 2.81 10.33 -10.67
N SER A 152 2.83 11.50 -10.03
CA SER A 152 1.65 12.30 -9.67
C SER A 152 0.50 11.48 -9.05
N PRO A 153 0.68 10.93 -7.83
CA PRO A 153 -0.35 10.11 -7.21
C PRO A 153 -1.70 10.82 -7.09
N LEU A 154 -2.80 10.09 -7.27
CA LEU A 154 -4.16 10.62 -7.20
C LEU A 154 -4.44 11.24 -5.83
N GLY A 155 -3.92 10.61 -4.78
CA GLY A 155 -3.98 11.08 -3.41
C GLY A 155 -3.87 9.95 -2.39
N ALA A 156 -4.22 10.28 -1.16
CA ALA A 156 -4.16 9.41 0.00
C ALA A 156 -5.54 9.14 0.61
N VAL A 157 -5.76 7.89 1.01
CA VAL A 157 -6.81 7.49 1.94
C VAL A 157 -6.18 7.33 3.32
N VAL A 158 -6.70 8.03 4.32
CA VAL A 158 -6.20 7.94 5.70
C VAL A 158 -7.08 6.97 6.50
N VAL A 159 -6.48 5.90 7.01
CA VAL A 159 -7.14 4.87 7.82
C VAL A 159 -6.92 5.16 9.30
N THR A 160 -7.99 5.04 10.06
CA THR A 160 -8.02 5.25 11.52
C THR A 160 -9.03 4.34 12.19
N THR A 161 -9.13 4.39 13.52
CA THR A 161 -10.20 3.78 14.31
C THR A 161 -10.82 4.84 15.23
N PRO A 162 -12.04 4.65 15.77
CA PRO A 162 -12.66 5.63 16.67
C PRO A 162 -11.75 6.03 17.85
N GLN A 163 -10.99 5.07 18.39
CA GLN A 163 -10.04 5.29 19.47
C GLN A 163 -8.78 6.04 19.02
N ALA A 164 -8.40 5.96 17.74
CA ALA A 164 -7.24 6.67 17.19
C ALA A 164 -7.58 8.09 16.71
N VAL A 165 -8.83 8.32 16.28
CA VAL A 165 -9.36 9.65 15.93
C VAL A 165 -9.23 10.61 17.11
N SER A 166 -9.48 10.13 18.33
CA SER A 166 -9.42 10.95 19.55
C SER A 166 -7.99 11.22 20.06
N VAL A 167 -6.99 10.45 19.61
CA VAL A 167 -5.61 10.46 20.16
C VAL A 167 -4.65 11.37 19.37
N GLY A 168 -5.14 12.07 18.34
CA GLY A 168 -4.36 13.05 17.57
C GLY A 168 -3.47 12.45 16.48
N ASP A 169 -3.37 11.12 16.39
CA ASP A 169 -2.61 10.41 15.35
C ASP A 169 -3.11 10.78 13.95
N VAL A 170 -4.44 10.82 13.75
CA VAL A 170 -5.06 11.24 12.48
C VAL A 170 -4.71 12.69 12.13
N ARG A 171 -4.69 13.58 13.13
CA ARG A 171 -4.36 15.00 12.89
C ARG A 171 -2.91 15.16 12.41
N ARG A 172 -1.99 14.34 12.94
CA ARG A 172 -0.59 14.32 12.47
C ARG A 172 -0.52 13.86 11.02
N GLU A 173 -1.25 12.81 10.67
CA GLU A 173 -1.28 12.26 9.30
C GLU A 173 -1.87 13.26 8.28
N LEU A 174 -2.97 13.93 8.65
CA LEU A 174 -3.55 14.99 7.82
C LEU A 174 -2.61 16.20 7.68
N THR A 175 -1.89 16.54 8.76
CA THR A 175 -0.88 17.61 8.73
C THR A 175 0.30 17.23 7.83
N PHE A 176 0.72 15.97 7.87
CA PHE A 176 1.74 15.42 6.98
C PHE A 176 1.32 15.58 5.52
N CYS A 177 0.14 15.10 5.15
CA CYS A 177 -0.40 15.23 3.79
C CYS A 177 -0.41 16.70 3.32
N ARG A 178 -0.87 17.62 4.19
CA ARG A 178 -0.86 19.06 3.88
C ARG A 178 0.55 19.61 3.65
N LYS A 179 1.53 19.21 4.48
CA LYS A 179 2.92 19.68 4.38
C LYS A 179 3.63 19.12 3.15
N THR A 180 3.29 17.90 2.73
CA THR A 180 3.92 17.24 1.58
C THR A 180 3.18 17.48 0.26
N GLY A 181 2.05 18.20 0.29
CA GLY A 181 1.21 18.45 -0.88
C GLY A 181 0.41 17.24 -1.35
N LEU A 182 0.37 16.16 -0.56
CA LEU A 182 -0.39 14.96 -0.89
C LEU A 182 -1.88 15.21 -0.64
N ARG A 183 -2.69 15.13 -1.71
CA ARG A 183 -4.13 15.30 -1.63
C ARG A 183 -4.75 14.18 -0.79
N VAL A 184 -5.52 14.52 0.24
CA VAL A 184 -6.37 13.54 0.95
C VAL A 184 -7.66 13.36 0.15
N ILE A 185 -7.91 12.14 -0.34
CA ILE A 185 -9.12 11.81 -1.12
C ILE A 185 -10.20 11.15 -0.27
N GLY A 186 -9.87 10.67 0.93
CA GLY A 186 -10.83 10.10 1.86
C GLY A 186 -10.23 9.77 3.22
N ILE A 187 -11.11 9.58 4.21
CA ILE A 187 -10.77 9.06 5.54
C ILE A 187 -11.65 7.84 5.80
N VAL A 188 -11.04 6.75 6.26
CA VAL A 188 -11.72 5.51 6.62
C VAL A 188 -11.60 5.31 8.12
N GLU A 189 -12.74 5.32 8.82
CA GLU A 189 -12.83 4.91 10.21
C GLU A 189 -13.13 3.40 10.28
N ASN A 190 -12.10 2.61 10.52
CA ASN A 190 -12.17 1.17 10.66
C ASN A 190 -12.54 0.75 12.09
N MET A 191 -13.05 -0.47 12.26
CA MET A 191 -13.45 -1.03 13.56
C MET A 191 -14.46 -0.13 14.31
N SER A 192 -15.33 0.56 13.55
CA SER A 192 -16.38 1.43 14.09
C SER A 192 -17.69 0.65 14.22
N GLY A 193 -18.01 0.29 15.45
CA GLY A 193 -19.18 -0.52 15.80
C GLY A 193 -18.96 -2.03 15.65
N PHE A 194 -19.90 -2.80 16.18
CA PHE A 194 -19.93 -4.25 16.10
C PHE A 194 -21.34 -4.74 15.82
N VAL A 195 -21.49 -5.59 14.81
CA VAL A 195 -22.74 -6.30 14.52
C VAL A 195 -22.61 -7.70 15.07
N CYS A 196 -23.42 -8.04 16.07
CA CYS A 196 -23.39 -9.37 16.65
C CYS A 196 -23.88 -10.41 15.62
N PRO A 197 -23.12 -11.47 15.32
CA PRO A 197 -23.57 -12.51 14.39
C PRO A 197 -24.76 -13.32 14.95
N HIS A 198 -25.08 -13.18 16.25
CA HIS A 198 -26.17 -13.88 16.93
C HIS A 198 -27.39 -12.98 17.22
N CYS A 199 -27.29 -11.66 17.09
CA CYS A 199 -28.43 -10.76 17.27
C CYS A 199 -28.31 -9.52 16.38
N THR A 200 -29.43 -9.05 15.83
CA THR A 200 -29.47 -7.95 14.85
C THR A 200 -29.16 -6.55 15.43
N GLY A 201 -28.78 -6.46 16.71
CA GLY A 201 -28.43 -5.20 17.35
C GLY A 201 -27.04 -4.73 16.92
N ARG A 202 -26.95 -3.51 16.38
CA ARG A 202 -25.68 -2.77 16.27
C ARG A 202 -25.38 -2.13 17.63
N ARG A 203 -24.16 -2.28 18.12
CA ARG A 203 -23.58 -1.44 19.18
C ARG A 203 -22.40 -0.66 18.63
#